data_AF-A0A6A6TUL4-F1
#
_entry.id   AF-A0A6A6TUL4-F1
#
_cell.length_a   1.000
_cell.length_b   1.000
_cell.length_c   1.000
_cell.angle_alpha   90.00
_cell.angle_beta   90.00
_cell.angle_gamma   90.00
#
_symmetry.space_group_name_H-M   'P 1'
#
loop_
_entity.id
_entity.type
_entity.pdbx_description
1 polymer ?
#
loop_
_entity_poly.entity_id
_entity_poly.type
_entity_poly.pdbx_seq_one_letter_code
_entity_poly.pdbx_strand_id
1 'polypeptide(L)'
;MSPPKRAFFSLNVDSNADHIYERIEHHDKEGKDKIKVKEHSEPLVGSTSLQVLTQPFEKEVKRSVERIVDGRVKPLRIAFGSDEAGVSYKKAIIKDFEADPRIESVTDVGVPETSDKTAYPHVAVDAAKLVAEGKADRALLICGTGLGVAISANKVPGIRAVTAHDSFSVERAILSNDAQVLCMGERVIGLELARRLAKEWVGYRFDTTSASAKKVQAIMDHERENYAGLVKDQGKGSAC
;
A
#
# COMPACT_ATOMS: atom_id res chain seq x y z
N MET A 1 -30.16 -9.38 -24.11
CA MET A 1 -29.47 -10.69 -24.04
C MET A 1 -28.57 -10.69 -22.82
N SER A 2 -28.73 -11.67 -21.92
CA SER A 2 -27.84 -11.82 -20.75
C SER A 2 -26.39 -12.05 -21.23
N PRO A 3 -25.36 -11.43 -20.62
CA PRO A 3 -23.98 -11.77 -20.94
C PRO A 3 -23.70 -13.23 -20.55
N PRO A 4 -22.78 -13.94 -21.25
CA PRO A 4 -22.42 -15.30 -20.91
C PRO A 4 -21.72 -15.38 -19.53
N LYS A 5 -22.10 -16.39 -18.75
CA LYS A 5 -21.64 -16.71 -17.38
C LYS A 5 -20.34 -17.54 -17.39
N ARG A 6 -19.21 -17.03 -17.89
CA ARG A 6 -17.94 -17.79 -17.81
C ARG A 6 -16.79 -16.94 -17.29
N ALA A 7 -16.12 -17.50 -16.29
CA ALA A 7 -14.96 -16.96 -15.59
C ALA A 7 -13.66 -17.32 -16.33
N PHE A 8 -12.64 -16.48 -16.13
CA PHE A 8 -11.29 -16.66 -16.64
C PHE A 8 -10.33 -16.91 -15.49
N PHE A 9 -9.52 -17.95 -15.59
CA PHE A 9 -8.40 -18.20 -14.70
C PHE A 9 -7.18 -18.57 -15.55
N SER A 10 -6.06 -17.88 -15.32
CA SER A 10 -4.74 -18.35 -15.74
C SER A 10 -3.94 -18.61 -14.47
N LEU A 11 -3.51 -19.85 -14.27
CA LEU A 11 -2.59 -20.21 -13.22
C LEU A 11 -1.19 -20.30 -13.85
N ASN A 12 -0.33 -19.33 -13.58
CA ASN A 12 1.08 -19.46 -13.93
C ASN A 12 1.74 -20.27 -12.83
N VAL A 13 2.03 -21.55 -13.11
CA VAL A 13 2.74 -22.45 -12.21
C VAL A 13 4.15 -22.60 -12.75
N ASP A 14 5.13 -21.97 -12.11
CA ASP A 14 6.54 -22.35 -12.28
C ASP A 14 6.80 -23.57 -11.40
N SER A 15 6.92 -24.73 -12.03
CA SER A 15 7.19 -26.01 -11.36
C SER A 15 8.19 -26.82 -12.18
N ASN A 16 9.20 -27.38 -11.52
CA ASN A 16 10.12 -28.37 -12.10
C ASN A 16 9.55 -29.80 -12.02
N ALA A 17 8.24 -29.96 -11.83
CA ALA A 17 7.62 -31.28 -11.75
C ALA A 17 7.57 -31.93 -13.14
N ASP A 18 7.97 -33.20 -13.20
CA ASP A 18 7.94 -33.98 -14.45
C ASP A 18 6.51 -34.14 -15.01
N HIS A 19 5.49 -34.09 -14.14
CA HIS A 19 4.07 -34.21 -14.50
C HIS A 19 3.21 -33.16 -13.78
N ILE A 20 2.32 -32.51 -14.53
CA ILE A 20 1.32 -31.56 -14.01
C ILE A 20 -0.07 -32.11 -14.31
N TYR A 21 -0.88 -32.29 -13.27
CA TYR A 21 -2.29 -32.67 -13.40
C TYR A 21 -3.17 -31.44 -13.29
N GLU A 22 -3.85 -31.07 -14.37
CA GLU A 22 -4.82 -29.98 -14.36
C GLU A 22 -6.23 -30.53 -14.11
N ARG A 23 -6.83 -30.17 -12.96
CA ARG A 23 -8.22 -30.51 -12.62
C ARG A 23 -9.08 -29.25 -12.75
N ILE A 24 -9.90 -29.22 -13.80
CA ILE A 24 -10.85 -28.11 -14.03
C ILE A 24 -12.22 -28.54 -13.52
N GLU A 25 -12.70 -27.85 -12.49
CA GLU A 25 -14.06 -28.03 -11.95
C GLU A 25 -14.97 -26.93 -12.49
N HIS A 26 -16.01 -27.33 -13.22
CA HIS A 26 -16.98 -26.41 -13.79
C HIS A 26 -18.31 -26.56 -13.05
N HIS A 27 -18.57 -25.67 -12.09
CA HIS A 27 -19.88 -25.61 -11.43
C HIS A 27 -20.87 -24.82 -12.30
N ASP A 28 -21.84 -25.51 -12.89
CA ASP A 28 -23.04 -24.86 -13.44
C ASP A 28 -24.11 -24.69 -12.35
N LYS A 29 -25.10 -23.82 -12.60
CA LYS A 29 -26.19 -23.55 -11.65
C LYS A 29 -27.14 -24.76 -11.44
N GLU A 30 -26.94 -25.88 -12.15
CA GLU A 30 -27.79 -27.08 -12.09
C GLU A 30 -27.12 -28.24 -11.33
N GLY A 31 -25.94 -28.04 -10.74
CA GLY A 31 -25.33 -28.98 -9.80
C GLY A 31 -24.75 -30.25 -10.45
N LYS A 32 -24.41 -30.21 -11.74
CA LYS A 32 -23.69 -31.31 -12.41
C LYS A 32 -22.22 -30.96 -12.59
N ASP A 33 -21.37 -31.46 -11.70
CA ASP A 33 -19.92 -31.30 -11.80
C ASP A 33 -19.38 -32.12 -12.98
N LYS A 34 -18.71 -31.44 -13.92
CA LYS A 34 -17.94 -32.09 -14.98
C LYS A 34 -16.46 -31.89 -14.71
N ILE A 35 -15.76 -32.97 -14.42
CA ILE A 35 -14.30 -32.97 -14.24
C ILE A 35 -13.66 -33.36 -15.58
N LYS A 36 -12.77 -32.51 -16.09
CA LYS A 36 -11.82 -32.88 -17.15
C LYS A 36 -10.41 -32.87 -16.58
N VAL A 37 -9.73 -34.00 -16.69
CA VAL A 37 -8.30 -34.14 -16.38
C VAL A 37 -7.53 -34.13 -17.69
N LYS A 38 -6.56 -33.24 -17.82
CA LYS A 38 -5.57 -33.26 -18.91
C LYS A 38 -4.22 -33.66 -18.34
N GLU A 39 -3.57 -34.59 -19.03
CA GLU A 39 -2.24 -35.08 -18.69
C GLU A 39 -1.25 -34.58 -19.74
N HIS A 40 -0.13 -34.05 -19.30
CA HIS A 40 0.94 -33.54 -20.15
C HIS A 40 2.22 -34.32 -19.85
N SER A 41 2.84 -34.90 -20.88
CA SER A 41 3.97 -35.83 -20.78
C SER A 41 5.35 -35.20 -21.01
N GLU A 42 5.45 -33.87 -21.10
CA GLU A 42 6.71 -33.14 -21.34
C GLU A 42 6.82 -31.88 -20.45
N PRO A 43 8.05 -31.41 -20.13
CA PRO A 43 8.26 -30.20 -19.33
C PRO A 43 7.75 -28.96 -20.07
N LEU A 44 6.77 -28.24 -19.49
CA LEU A 44 6.32 -26.96 -20.02
C LEU A 44 7.31 -25.85 -19.61
N VAL A 45 8.19 -25.47 -20.53
CA VAL A 45 8.93 -24.20 -20.45
C VAL A 45 8.36 -23.27 -21.52
N GLY A 46 7.48 -22.35 -21.14
CA GLY A 46 6.93 -21.35 -22.04
C GLY A 46 5.42 -21.14 -21.87
N SER A 47 5.03 -19.88 -21.83
CA SER A 47 3.69 -19.36 -21.55
C SER A 47 2.55 -20.10 -22.26
N THR A 48 1.65 -20.72 -21.49
CA THR A 48 0.36 -21.18 -22.00
C THR A 48 -0.57 -19.96 -22.11
N SER A 49 -0.77 -19.46 -23.32
CA SER A 49 -1.68 -18.35 -23.59
C SER A 49 -3.10 -18.89 -23.80
N LEU A 50 -4.02 -18.65 -22.86
CA LEU A 50 -5.46 -18.80 -23.11
C LEU A 50 -6.12 -17.41 -23.11
N GLN A 51 -6.82 -17.07 -24.20
CA GLN A 51 -7.46 -15.77 -24.40
C GLN A 51 -8.99 -15.89 -24.40
N VAL A 52 -9.67 -15.11 -23.55
CA VAL A 52 -10.95 -14.39 -23.77
C VAL A 52 -11.09 -13.37 -22.60
N LEU A 53 -11.38 -12.11 -22.92
CA LEU A 53 -11.50 -11.02 -21.94
C LEU A 53 -12.95 -10.53 -21.79
N THR A 54 -13.32 -10.13 -20.57
CA THR A 54 -14.45 -9.21 -20.34
C THR A 54 -13.97 -8.00 -19.52
N GLN A 55 -14.39 -6.81 -19.95
CA GLN A 55 -13.81 -5.51 -19.57
C GLN A 55 -13.89 -5.07 -18.09
N PRO A 56 -14.84 -5.51 -17.23
CA PRO A 56 -14.84 -5.09 -15.83
C PRO A 56 -13.64 -5.62 -15.03
N PHE A 57 -13.15 -6.82 -15.39
CA PHE A 57 -12.05 -7.50 -14.70
C PHE A 57 -10.68 -6.92 -15.08
N GLU A 58 -10.52 -6.36 -16.27
CA GLU A 58 -9.25 -5.77 -16.73
C GLU A 58 -8.75 -4.65 -15.82
N LYS A 59 -9.66 -3.85 -15.25
CA LYS A 59 -9.29 -2.74 -14.36
C LYS A 59 -8.78 -3.24 -13.00
N GLU A 60 -9.32 -4.35 -12.53
CA GLU A 60 -9.01 -4.98 -11.24
C GLU A 60 -7.74 -5.86 -11.33
N VAL A 61 -7.57 -6.57 -12.45
CA VAL A 61 -6.34 -7.30 -12.78
C VAL A 61 -5.17 -6.35 -13.01
N LYS A 62 -5.36 -5.23 -13.73
CA LYS A 62 -4.27 -4.25 -13.94
C LYS A 62 -3.65 -3.74 -12.64
N ARG A 63 -4.45 -3.44 -11.62
CA ARG A 63 -3.96 -2.89 -10.35
C ARG A 63 -3.24 -3.93 -9.46
N SER A 64 -3.66 -5.19 -9.54
CA SER A 64 -2.99 -6.32 -8.87
C SER A 64 -1.71 -6.74 -9.58
N VAL A 65 -1.69 -6.68 -10.92
CA VAL A 65 -0.54 -6.99 -11.77
C VAL A 65 0.52 -5.88 -11.74
N GLU A 66 0.14 -4.60 -11.60
CA GLU A 66 1.09 -3.48 -11.41
C GLU A 66 1.99 -3.63 -10.16
N ARG A 67 1.60 -4.48 -9.20
CA ARG A 67 2.31 -4.70 -7.94
C ARG A 67 3.11 -6.00 -7.89
N ILE A 68 3.05 -6.81 -8.94
CA ILE A 68 3.82 -8.05 -9.07
C ILE A 68 4.70 -7.92 -10.32
N VAL A 69 5.99 -7.71 -10.11
CA VAL A 69 6.99 -7.75 -11.19
C VAL A 69 7.75 -9.08 -11.02
N ASP A 70 7.76 -9.91 -12.06
CA ASP A 70 8.46 -11.21 -12.06
C ASP A 70 8.11 -12.13 -10.88
N GLY A 71 6.83 -12.21 -10.52
CA GLY A 71 6.34 -13.06 -9.42
C GLY A 71 6.68 -12.54 -8.01
N ARG A 72 7.28 -11.34 -7.89
CA ARG A 72 7.66 -10.72 -6.62
C ARG A 72 6.84 -9.46 -6.35
N VAL A 73 6.51 -9.23 -5.08
CA VAL A 73 5.86 -7.99 -4.64
C VAL A 73 6.78 -6.82 -4.93
N LYS A 74 6.29 -5.81 -5.64
CA LYS A 74 7.04 -4.60 -5.98
C LYS A 74 7.66 -3.99 -4.71
N PRO A 75 8.97 -3.68 -4.72
CA PRO A 75 9.61 -2.93 -3.64
C PRO A 75 8.95 -1.55 -3.44
N LEU A 76 9.02 -1.02 -2.23
CA LEU A 76 8.37 0.24 -1.85
C LEU A 76 9.37 1.40 -1.91
N ARG A 77 8.91 2.55 -2.39
CA ARG A 77 9.58 3.84 -2.24
C ARG A 77 9.05 4.51 -0.97
N ILE A 78 9.94 4.86 -0.04
CA ILE A 78 9.53 5.35 1.29
C ILE A 78 10.04 6.78 1.51
N ALA A 79 9.13 7.69 1.85
CA ALA A 79 9.50 9.00 2.37
C ALA A 79 9.72 8.93 3.90
N PHE A 80 10.73 9.62 4.41
CA PHE A 80 11.00 9.73 5.84
C PHE A 80 10.97 11.18 6.28
N GLY A 81 10.50 11.43 7.50
CA GLY A 81 10.55 12.75 8.09
C GLY A 81 10.49 12.72 9.62
N SER A 82 11.12 13.69 10.25
CA SER A 82 11.01 13.93 11.69
C SER A 82 11.13 15.41 12.04
N ASP A 83 10.59 15.81 13.19
CA ASP A 83 11.08 17.01 13.88
C ASP A 83 12.40 16.70 14.62
N GLU A 84 12.91 17.66 15.39
CA GLU A 84 14.17 17.49 16.11
C GLU A 84 14.16 16.32 17.10
N ALA A 85 12.98 15.94 17.59
CA ALA A 85 12.83 14.91 18.61
C ALA A 85 12.88 13.50 18.04
N GLY A 86 12.77 13.32 16.71
CA GLY A 86 12.76 12.03 16.03
C GLY A 86 14.01 11.70 15.22
N VAL A 87 15.03 12.58 15.21
CA VAL A 87 16.20 12.48 14.31
C VAL A 87 16.99 11.19 14.52
N SER A 88 17.17 10.77 15.78
CA SER A 88 17.94 9.58 16.12
C SER A 88 17.26 8.32 15.58
N TYR A 89 15.97 8.16 15.84
CA TYR A 89 15.21 7.01 15.35
C TYR A 89 15.09 7.01 13.83
N LYS A 90 14.88 8.19 13.24
CA LYS A 90 14.77 8.32 11.78
C LYS A 90 16.04 7.82 11.10
N LYS A 91 17.22 8.30 11.52
CA LYS A 91 18.52 7.89 10.97
C LYS A 91 18.75 6.38 11.12
N ALA A 92 18.40 5.80 12.26
CA ALA A 92 18.53 4.36 12.50
C ALA A 92 17.64 3.52 11.58
N ILE A 93 16.37 3.89 11.41
CA ILE A 93 15.41 3.13 10.59
C ILE A 93 15.68 3.32 9.09
N ILE A 94 16.13 4.51 8.66
CA ILE A 94 16.60 4.73 7.28
C ILE A 94 17.69 3.72 6.93
N LYS A 95 18.70 3.55 7.80
CA LYS A 95 19.78 2.57 7.60
C LYS A 95 19.26 1.13 7.48
N ASP A 96 18.25 0.76 8.27
CA ASP A 96 17.63 -0.56 8.15
C ASP A 96 16.89 -0.73 6.81
N PHE A 97 16.21 0.32 6.34
CA PHE A 97 15.42 0.30 5.11
C PHE A 97 16.31 0.28 3.86
N GLU A 98 17.44 0.99 3.88
CA GLU A 98 18.45 0.92 2.81
C GLU A 98 19.04 -0.49 2.63
N ALA A 99 18.99 -1.33 3.67
CA ALA A 99 19.44 -2.71 3.64
C ALA A 99 18.32 -3.73 3.37
N ASP A 100 17.05 -3.31 3.29
CA ASP A 100 15.91 -4.21 3.13
C ASP A 100 15.53 -4.36 1.64
N PRO A 101 15.54 -5.58 1.06
CA PRO A 101 15.26 -5.80 -0.36
C PRO A 101 13.82 -5.48 -0.76
N ARG A 102 12.92 -5.22 0.20
CA ARG A 102 11.54 -4.79 -0.05
C ARG A 102 11.44 -3.29 -0.27
N ILE A 103 12.53 -2.53 -0.18
CA ILE A 103 12.59 -1.08 -0.34
C ILE A 103 13.37 -0.75 -1.62
N GLU A 104 12.77 0.05 -2.50
CA GLU A 104 13.38 0.53 -3.75
C GLU A 104 14.27 1.75 -3.49
N SER A 105 13.75 2.70 -2.72
CA SER A 105 14.41 3.98 -2.46
C SER A 105 13.89 4.62 -1.19
N VAL A 106 14.75 5.41 -0.53
CA VAL A 106 14.42 6.25 0.60
C VAL A 106 14.52 7.72 0.19
N THR A 107 13.55 8.55 0.62
CA THR A 107 13.60 10.01 0.47
C THR A 107 13.43 10.66 1.84
N ASP A 108 14.50 11.20 2.40
CA ASP A 108 14.44 11.93 3.68
C ASP A 108 14.11 13.41 3.44
N VAL A 109 12.93 13.85 3.89
CA VAL A 109 12.49 15.26 3.79
C VAL A 109 12.97 16.13 4.96
N GLY A 110 13.74 15.57 5.89
CA GLY A 110 14.28 16.27 7.05
C GLY A 110 13.50 16.01 8.34
N VAL A 111 13.85 16.65 9.45
CA VAL A 111 15.01 17.53 9.62
C VAL A 111 16.33 16.73 9.70
N PRO A 112 17.46 17.26 9.21
CA PRO A 112 18.72 16.50 9.18
C PRO A 112 19.36 16.35 10.56
N GLU A 113 19.20 17.35 11.44
CA GLU A 113 19.88 17.43 12.74
C GLU A 113 18.95 17.98 13.83
N THR A 114 19.27 17.69 15.10
CA THR A 114 18.45 18.10 16.27
C THR A 114 18.47 19.59 16.57
N SER A 115 19.42 20.32 15.98
CA SER A 115 19.51 21.78 16.04
C SER A 115 18.48 22.49 15.15
N ASP A 116 17.97 21.81 14.12
CA ASP A 116 16.91 22.32 13.25
C ASP A 116 15.58 22.35 14.00
N LYS A 117 14.93 23.51 14.04
CA LYS A 117 13.66 23.74 14.78
C LYS A 117 12.45 23.85 13.87
N THR A 118 12.56 23.33 12.64
CA THR A 118 11.43 23.24 11.72
C THR A 118 10.28 22.48 12.39
N ALA A 119 9.13 23.13 12.49
CA ALA A 119 7.97 22.53 13.15
C ALA A 119 7.49 21.28 12.39
N TYR A 120 7.10 20.25 13.14
CA TYR A 120 6.67 18.95 12.61
C TYR A 120 5.60 19.00 11.49
N PRO A 121 4.67 19.99 11.42
CA PRO A 121 3.67 20.00 10.35
C PRO A 121 4.28 20.12 8.95
N HIS A 122 5.35 20.89 8.79
CA HIS A 122 5.99 21.09 7.49
C HIS A 122 6.54 19.77 6.95
N VAL A 123 7.37 19.11 7.76
CA VAL A 123 7.98 17.82 7.45
C VAL A 123 6.93 16.74 7.18
N ALA A 124 5.89 16.68 8.02
CA ALA A 124 4.81 15.70 7.86
C ALA A 124 4.02 15.90 6.56
N VAL A 125 3.70 17.15 6.22
CA VAL A 125 2.97 17.48 4.99
C VAL A 125 3.84 17.22 3.75
N ASP A 126 5.12 17.55 3.78
CA ASP A 126 6.02 17.33 2.65
C ASP A 126 6.18 15.83 2.33
N ALA A 127 6.39 14.99 3.35
CA ALA A 127 6.43 13.54 3.17
C ALA A 127 5.09 12.98 2.66
N ALA A 128 3.97 13.45 3.23
CA ALA A 128 2.63 13.02 2.83
C ALA A 128 2.30 13.43 1.38
N LYS A 129 2.74 14.60 0.93
CA LYS A 129 2.60 15.05 -0.47
C LYS A 129 3.36 14.16 -1.45
N LEU A 130 4.58 13.73 -1.11
CA LEU A 130 5.31 12.78 -1.95
C LEU A 130 4.50 11.50 -2.19
N VAL A 131 3.80 11.02 -1.17
CA VAL A 131 2.90 9.86 -1.30
C VAL A 131 1.67 10.20 -2.16
N ALA A 132 1.01 11.32 -1.90
CA ALA A 132 -0.19 11.73 -2.64
C ALA A 132 0.09 11.95 -4.14
N GLU A 133 1.27 12.47 -4.47
CA GLU A 133 1.76 12.71 -5.83
C GLU A 133 2.31 11.45 -6.52
N GLY A 134 2.36 10.31 -5.82
CA GLY A 134 2.88 9.06 -6.35
C GLY A 134 4.41 9.01 -6.50
N LYS A 135 5.14 9.97 -5.90
CA LYS A 135 6.61 9.99 -5.83
C LYS A 135 7.16 9.03 -4.78
N ALA A 136 6.38 8.73 -3.75
CA ALA A 136 6.61 7.66 -2.79
C ALA A 136 5.36 6.77 -2.68
N ASP A 137 5.52 5.55 -2.19
CA ASP A 137 4.40 4.63 -1.96
C ASP A 137 3.88 4.74 -0.52
N ARG A 138 4.78 5.06 0.43
CA ARG A 138 4.47 5.24 1.85
C ARG A 138 5.39 6.28 2.50
N ALA A 139 5.04 6.73 3.69
CA ALA A 139 5.92 7.56 4.52
C ALA A 139 6.03 7.06 5.97
N LEU A 140 7.22 7.20 6.56
CA LEU A 140 7.48 6.93 7.98
C LEU A 140 7.87 8.24 8.67
N LEU A 141 7.04 8.67 9.62
CA LEU A 141 7.20 9.93 10.33
C LEU A 141 7.52 9.71 11.81
N ILE A 142 8.45 10.47 12.36
CA ILE A 142 8.85 10.34 13.76
C ILE A 142 8.87 11.71 14.43
N CYS A 143 8.23 11.84 15.58
CA CYS A 143 8.44 12.99 16.44
C CYS A 143 8.49 12.55 17.90
N GLY A 144 8.35 13.47 18.85
CA GLY A 144 8.32 13.11 20.27
C GLY A 144 7.27 12.03 20.58
N THR A 145 6.04 12.16 20.08
CA THR A 145 4.92 11.23 20.36
C THR A 145 4.36 10.51 19.13
N GLY A 146 4.69 10.96 17.92
CA GLY A 146 4.07 10.52 16.67
C GLY A 146 2.72 11.17 16.37
N LEU A 147 2.09 11.84 17.34
CA LEU A 147 0.72 12.34 17.21
C LEU A 147 0.61 13.53 16.27
N GLY A 148 1.46 14.56 16.46
CA GLY A 148 1.39 15.80 15.67
C GLY A 148 1.64 15.57 14.18
N VAL A 149 2.63 14.72 13.86
CA VAL A 149 2.92 14.35 12.47
C VAL A 149 1.77 13.55 11.83
N ALA A 150 1.12 12.64 12.58
CA ALA A 150 -0.04 11.92 12.07
C ALA A 150 -1.23 12.86 11.80
N ILE A 151 -1.52 13.79 12.72
CA ILE A 151 -2.57 14.79 12.55
C ILE A 151 -2.30 15.64 11.31
N SER A 152 -1.06 16.08 11.12
CA SER A 152 -0.65 16.95 10.01
C SER A 152 -0.71 16.23 8.66
N ALA A 153 -0.18 15.00 8.59
CA ALA A 153 -0.20 14.19 7.38
C ALA A 153 -1.63 13.87 6.91
N ASN A 154 -2.56 13.61 7.83
CA ASN A 154 -3.99 13.41 7.52
C ASN A 154 -4.69 14.66 6.97
N LYS A 155 -4.05 15.84 6.99
CA LYS A 155 -4.58 17.04 6.32
C LYS A 155 -4.23 17.11 4.84
N VAL A 156 -3.37 16.21 4.34
CA VAL A 156 -3.08 16.10 2.91
C VAL A 156 -4.17 15.24 2.25
N PRO A 157 -4.87 15.74 1.23
CA PRO A 157 -5.95 14.99 0.59
C PRO A 157 -5.51 13.60 0.10
N GLY A 158 -6.30 12.59 0.46
CA GLY A 158 -6.10 11.19 0.10
C GLY A 158 -5.06 10.43 0.94
N ILE A 159 -4.46 11.09 1.94
CA ILE A 159 -3.50 10.48 2.87
C ILE A 159 -4.21 10.00 4.13
N ARG A 160 -3.84 8.78 4.54
CA ARG A 160 -4.23 8.19 5.83
C ARG A 160 -2.98 7.91 6.63
N ALA A 161 -2.87 8.59 7.76
CA ALA A 161 -1.74 8.52 8.68
C ALA A 161 -2.17 8.02 10.06
N VAL A 162 -1.37 7.17 10.66
CA VAL A 162 -1.65 6.63 12.01
C VAL A 162 -0.43 6.73 12.89
N THR A 163 -0.64 6.88 14.20
CA THR A 163 0.39 6.57 15.20
C THR A 163 0.16 5.14 15.66
N ALA A 164 1.15 4.27 15.55
CA ALA A 164 1.04 2.87 15.97
C ALA A 164 2.32 2.42 16.67
N HIS A 165 2.16 1.84 17.87
CA HIS A 165 3.24 1.48 18.79
C HIS A 165 3.22 -0.01 19.18
N ASP A 166 2.48 -0.82 18.45
CA ASP A 166 2.38 -2.27 18.63
C ASP A 166 2.14 -2.97 17.27
N SER A 167 2.52 -4.25 17.18
CA SER A 167 2.46 -5.03 15.94
C SER A 167 1.05 -5.18 15.39
N PHE A 168 0.03 -5.29 16.26
CA PHE A 168 -1.34 -5.45 15.83
C PHE A 168 -1.84 -4.16 15.16
N SER A 169 -1.63 -3.01 15.81
CA SER A 169 -1.97 -1.71 15.23
C SER A 169 -1.23 -1.45 13.91
N VAL A 170 0.04 -1.84 13.80
CA VAL A 170 0.82 -1.74 12.56
C VAL A 170 0.28 -2.63 11.45
N GLU A 171 -0.11 -3.86 11.75
CA GLU A 171 -0.79 -4.73 10.78
C GLU A 171 -2.12 -4.10 10.32
N ARG A 172 -2.96 -3.67 11.27
CA ARG A 172 -4.27 -3.10 10.96
C ARG A 172 -4.18 -1.76 10.25
N ALA A 173 -3.10 -1.00 10.48
CA ALA A 173 -2.81 0.23 9.72
C ALA A 173 -2.83 -0.05 8.21
N ILE A 174 -2.22 -1.15 7.77
CA ILE A 174 -2.27 -1.55 6.36
C ILE A 174 -3.55 -2.31 6.05
N LEU A 175 -3.80 -3.46 6.68
CA LEU A 175 -4.84 -4.41 6.25
C LEU A 175 -6.29 -3.93 6.48
N SER A 176 -6.49 -2.91 7.31
CA SER A 176 -7.82 -2.30 7.52
C SER A 176 -7.94 -0.90 6.97
N ASN A 177 -6.90 -0.09 7.14
CA ASN A 177 -7.00 1.35 6.92
C ASN A 177 -6.30 1.81 5.63
N ASP A 178 -5.55 0.92 4.96
CA ASP A 178 -4.69 1.27 3.84
C ASP A 178 -3.86 2.54 4.13
N ALA A 179 -3.34 2.64 5.36
CA ALA A 179 -2.65 3.82 5.84
C ALA A 179 -1.25 3.89 5.24
N GLN A 180 -1.05 4.86 4.35
CA GLN A 180 0.23 5.03 3.67
C GLN A 180 1.29 5.64 4.59
N VAL A 181 0.89 6.26 5.70
CA VAL A 181 1.80 6.95 6.62
C VAL A 181 1.77 6.31 8.01
N LEU A 182 2.93 5.80 8.44
CA LEU A 182 3.14 5.30 9.80
C LEU A 182 3.89 6.34 10.62
N CYS A 183 3.37 6.67 11.79
CA CYS A 183 3.97 7.61 12.72
C CYS A 183 4.39 6.91 14.02
N MET A 184 5.56 7.29 14.56
CA MET A 184 6.08 6.75 15.82
C MET A 184 6.59 7.87 16.73
N GLY A 185 6.64 7.58 18.04
CA GLY A 185 7.04 8.53 19.07
C GLY A 185 8.36 8.12 19.70
N GLU A 186 9.44 8.86 19.41
CA GLU A 186 10.78 8.56 19.94
C GLU A 186 10.82 8.65 21.48
N ARG A 187 10.01 9.53 22.09
CA ARG A 187 9.91 9.66 23.55
C ARG A 187 8.91 8.67 24.19
N VAL A 188 8.29 7.81 23.40
CA VAL A 188 7.21 6.91 23.85
C VAL A 188 7.60 5.44 23.76
N ILE A 189 8.23 5.02 22.66
CA ILE A 189 8.65 3.63 22.44
C ILE A 189 10.16 3.50 22.32
N GLY A 190 10.70 2.35 22.69
CA GLY A 190 12.12 2.02 22.51
C GLY A 190 12.51 1.79 21.05
N LEU A 191 13.76 2.10 20.71
CA LEU A 191 14.26 2.05 19.33
C LEU A 191 14.11 0.67 18.69
N GLU A 192 14.46 -0.39 19.41
CA GLU A 192 14.38 -1.75 18.86
C GLU A 192 12.94 -2.20 18.55
N LEU A 193 11.97 -1.73 19.35
CA LEU A 193 10.56 -1.93 19.03
C LEU A 193 10.17 -1.14 17.78
N ALA A 194 10.55 0.15 17.68
CA ALA A 194 10.27 0.98 16.52
C ALA A 194 10.83 0.37 15.22
N ARG A 195 12.08 -0.13 15.26
CA ARG A 195 12.75 -0.81 14.12
C ARG A 195 12.01 -2.09 13.72
N ARG A 196 11.60 -2.92 14.69
CA ARG A 196 10.79 -4.11 14.44
C ARG A 196 9.45 -3.78 13.79
N LEU A 197 8.72 -2.80 14.33
CA LEU A 197 7.42 -2.36 13.82
C LEU A 197 7.53 -1.82 12.39
N ALA A 198 8.55 -1.00 12.11
CA ALA A 198 8.81 -0.50 10.76
C ALA A 198 9.08 -1.65 9.76
N LYS A 199 9.83 -2.67 10.19
CA LYS A 199 10.12 -3.87 9.37
C LYS A 199 8.88 -4.73 9.09
N GLU A 200 8.00 -4.88 10.08
CA GLU A 200 6.72 -5.58 9.93
C GLU A 200 5.79 -4.82 8.98
N TRP A 201 5.68 -3.50 9.17
CA TRP A 201 4.82 -2.63 8.38
C TRP A 201 5.05 -2.73 6.86
N VAL A 202 6.32 -2.71 6.43
CA VAL A 202 6.69 -2.83 5.00
C VAL A 202 6.47 -4.24 4.44
N GLY A 203 6.13 -5.22 5.28
CA GLY A 203 5.72 -6.57 4.86
C GLY A 203 4.24 -6.67 4.47
N TYR A 204 3.36 -5.85 5.05
CA TYR A 204 1.92 -5.95 4.79
C TYR A 204 1.52 -5.24 3.49
N ARG A 205 0.48 -5.74 2.82
CA ARG A 205 -0.11 -5.13 1.61
C ARG A 205 -1.63 -5.10 1.73
N PHE A 206 -2.23 -3.96 1.39
CA PHE A 206 -3.68 -3.80 1.46
C PHE A 206 -4.37 -4.49 0.28
N ASP A 207 -5.44 -5.22 0.59
CA ASP A 207 -6.34 -5.81 -0.40
C ASP A 207 -7.50 -4.85 -0.66
N THR A 208 -7.51 -4.28 -1.87
CA THR A 208 -8.53 -3.33 -2.33
C THR A 208 -9.90 -3.97 -2.58
N THR A 209 -10.01 -5.30 -2.54
CA THR A 209 -11.26 -6.06 -2.71
C THR A 209 -11.88 -6.45 -1.36
N SER A 210 -11.14 -6.25 -0.27
CA SER A 210 -11.54 -6.65 1.08
C SER A 210 -12.76 -5.87 1.62
N ALA A 211 -13.39 -6.41 2.65
CA ALA A 211 -14.44 -5.70 3.38
C ALA A 211 -13.94 -4.37 3.99
N SER A 212 -12.65 -4.28 4.32
CA SER A 212 -12.01 -3.06 4.80
C SER A 212 -11.99 -1.96 3.73
N ALA A 213 -11.84 -2.31 2.45
CA ALA A 213 -11.81 -1.34 1.35
C ALA A 213 -13.10 -0.51 1.25
N LYS A 214 -14.25 -1.09 1.58
CA LYS A 214 -15.53 -0.34 1.65
C LYS A 214 -15.51 0.74 2.73
N LYS A 215 -14.85 0.48 3.87
CA LYS A 215 -14.71 1.44 4.97
C LYS A 215 -13.73 2.55 4.61
N VAL A 216 -12.60 2.19 4.00
CA VAL A 216 -11.64 3.17 3.46
C VAL A 216 -12.34 4.06 2.43
N GLN A 217 -13.14 3.48 1.53
CA GLN A 217 -13.89 4.25 0.54
C GLN A 217 -14.82 5.28 1.20
N ALA A 218 -15.52 4.93 2.27
CA ALA A 218 -16.37 5.88 3.00
C ALA A 218 -15.56 7.07 3.58
N ILE A 219 -14.33 6.85 4.08
CA ILE A 219 -13.44 7.93 4.52
C ILE A 219 -13.12 8.86 3.33
N MET A 220 -12.78 8.27 2.18
CA MET A 220 -12.47 9.03 0.97
C MET A 220 -13.67 9.79 0.42
N ASP A 221 -14.89 9.27 0.62
CA ASP A 221 -16.13 9.92 0.18
C ASP A 221 -16.40 11.16 1.03
N HIS A 222 -16.31 11.04 2.37
CA HIS A 222 -16.40 12.18 3.27
C HIS A 222 -15.32 13.23 3.02
N GLU A 223 -14.10 12.81 2.71
CA GLU A 223 -13.03 13.72 2.32
C GLU A 223 -13.44 14.58 1.11
N ARG A 224 -13.91 13.93 0.02
CA ARG A 224 -14.32 14.64 -1.19
C ARG A 224 -15.49 15.59 -0.94
N GLU A 225 -16.46 15.19 -0.12
CA GLU A 225 -17.59 16.04 0.27
C GLU A 225 -17.13 17.27 1.06
N ASN A 226 -16.27 17.08 2.06
CA ASN A 226 -15.76 18.15 2.92
C ASN A 226 -14.93 19.17 2.13
N TYR A 227 -14.15 18.73 1.14
CA TYR A 227 -13.33 19.63 0.31
C TYR A 227 -14.08 20.22 -0.90
N ALA A 228 -15.23 19.68 -1.29
CA ALA A 228 -15.99 20.17 -2.44
C ALA A 228 -16.43 21.65 -2.31
N GLY A 229 -16.64 22.14 -1.09
CA GLY A 229 -16.95 23.56 -0.82
C GLY A 229 -15.75 24.49 -1.05
N LEU A 230 -14.55 24.05 -0.66
CA LEU A 230 -13.33 24.85 -0.73
C LEU A 230 -12.87 25.11 -2.18
N VAL A 231 -13.08 24.14 -3.07
CA VAL A 231 -12.77 24.30 -4.51
C VAL A 231 -13.69 25.34 -5.17
N LYS A 232 -14.96 25.43 -4.74
CA LYS A 232 -15.93 26.39 -5.30
C LYS A 232 -15.62 27.84 -4.90
N ASP A 233 -15.10 28.07 -3.69
CA ASP A 233 -14.72 29.40 -3.23
C ASP A 233 -13.45 29.93 -3.90
N GLN A 234 -12.49 29.05 -4.24
CA GLN A 234 -11.29 29.43 -5.00
C GLN A 234 -11.59 29.84 -6.45
N GLY A 235 -12.72 29.40 -7.01
CA GLY A 235 -13.20 29.85 -8.33
C GLY A 235 -13.91 31.21 -8.33
N LYS A 236 -14.18 31.80 -7.16
CA LYS A 236 -14.87 33.09 -7.00
C LYS A 236 -13.96 34.22 -6.49
N GLY A 237 -12.68 33.95 -6.25
CA GLY A 237 -11.73 34.91 -5.67
C GLY A 237 -10.61 35.34 -6.62
N SER A 238 -10.92 36.09 -7.68
CA SER A 238 -9.98 37.03 -8.34
C SER A 238 -10.74 37.96 -9.28
N ALA A 239 -11.61 38.79 -8.69
CA ALA A 239 -12.12 40.01 -9.31
C ALA A 239 -12.28 41.06 -8.21
N CYS A 240 -11.15 41.62 -7.77
CA CYS A 240 -11.06 42.92 -7.11
C CYS A 240 -9.74 43.55 -7.54
#